data_AF-A0A8I0NAV4-F1
#
_entry.id   AF-A0A8I0NAV4-F1
#
_cell.length_a   1.000
_cell.length_b   1.000
_cell.length_c   1.000
_cell.angle_alpha   90.00
_cell.angle_beta   90.00
_cell.angle_gamma   90.00
#
_symmetry.space_group_name_H-M   'P 1'
#
loop_
_entity.id
_entity.type
_entity.pdbx_description
1 polymer ?
#
loop_
_entity_poly.entity_id
_entity_poly.type
_entity_poly.pdbx_seq_one_letter_code
_entity_poly.pdbx_strand_id
1 'polypeptide(L)'
;MSNEAVEGVPLAPTPRLVFDKPVEEPETGSEIQEPEIYRDIREPVKSETEDQVEAPASDMSEDLEVSPELDDLSVDELKKHQEEVERKIREKQEAEKRAVIDQIIDVVKTYDISVEELVDALGGMKIKRKGVKAVQKYRDPVTGATWSGRGKEPAWIRNKDRKDFLVDDTEE
;
A
#
# COMPACT_ATOMS: atom_id res chain seq x y z
N MET A 1 58.79 22.16 -36.20
CA MET A 1 58.85 20.77 -35.69
C MET A 1 59.24 20.87 -34.24
N SER A 2 58.33 20.48 -33.34
CA SER A 2 58.57 19.94 -32.00
C SER A 2 57.19 19.82 -31.35
N ASN A 3 56.51 18.71 -31.64
CA ASN A 3 55.38 18.29 -30.84
C ASN A 3 55.95 17.58 -29.62
N GLU A 4 55.72 18.16 -28.45
CA GLU A 4 56.10 17.63 -27.16
C GLU A 4 55.25 16.38 -26.86
N ALA A 5 55.92 15.24 -26.80
CA ALA A 5 55.32 13.95 -26.52
C ALA A 5 54.90 13.90 -25.06
N VAL A 6 53.59 13.87 -24.80
CA VAL A 6 53.04 13.59 -23.48
C VAL A 6 53.13 12.08 -23.29
N GLU A 7 54.22 11.62 -22.68
CA GLU A 7 54.44 10.21 -22.37
C GLU A 7 53.35 9.70 -21.42
N GLY A 8 52.71 8.59 -21.83
CA GLY A 8 51.60 7.97 -21.14
C GLY A 8 51.98 7.45 -19.77
N VAL A 9 51.17 7.80 -18.77
CA VAL A 9 51.21 7.21 -17.43
C VAL A 9 50.96 5.71 -17.54
N PRO A 10 51.86 4.83 -17.06
CA PRO A 10 51.65 3.39 -17.13
C PRO A 10 50.51 3.00 -16.18
N LEU A 11 49.43 2.46 -16.75
CA LEU A 11 48.36 1.81 -16.01
C LEU A 11 48.93 0.58 -15.29
N ALA A 12 49.10 0.68 -13.98
CA ALA A 12 49.47 -0.46 -13.15
C ALA A 12 48.40 -1.56 -13.28
N PRO A 13 48.80 -2.85 -13.29
CA PRO A 13 47.83 -3.95 -13.34
C PRO A 13 46.98 -3.95 -12.07
N THR A 14 45.66 -3.91 -12.24
CA THR A 14 44.72 -4.05 -11.13
C THR A 14 44.90 -5.45 -10.52
N PRO A 15 45.07 -5.57 -9.19
CA PRO A 15 45.09 -6.87 -8.55
C PRO A 15 43.70 -7.50 -8.69
N ARG A 16 43.64 -8.66 -9.37
CA ARG A 16 42.46 -9.52 -9.42
C ARG A 16 42.23 -10.05 -8.00
N LEU A 17 41.24 -9.49 -7.30
CA LEU A 17 40.79 -10.00 -6.00
C LEU A 17 40.24 -11.41 -6.18
N VAL A 18 41.11 -12.40 -5.98
CA VAL A 18 40.72 -13.77 -5.68
C VAL A 18 40.19 -13.78 -4.24
N PHE A 19 38.88 -13.61 -4.09
CA PHE A 19 38.17 -14.07 -2.90
C PHE A 19 37.78 -15.53 -3.13
N ASP A 20 38.78 -16.41 -3.11
CA ASP A 20 38.54 -17.81 -2.76
C ASP A 20 38.64 -17.88 -1.24
N LYS A 21 37.57 -17.43 -0.58
CA LYS A 21 37.32 -17.77 0.82
C LYS A 21 36.21 -18.82 0.79
N PRO A 22 36.40 -19.99 1.42
CA PRO A 22 35.29 -20.91 1.63
C PRO A 22 34.21 -20.14 2.38
N VAL A 23 32.99 -20.20 1.85
CA VAL A 23 31.79 -19.81 2.60
C VAL A 23 31.70 -20.81 3.75
N GLU A 24 32.29 -20.45 4.89
CA GLU A 24 31.92 -21.05 6.16
C GLU A 24 30.48 -20.63 6.43
N GLU A 25 29.58 -21.58 6.20
CA GLU A 25 28.22 -21.55 6.70
C GLU A 25 28.27 -21.31 8.22
N PRO A 26 27.63 -20.27 8.77
CA PRO A 26 27.40 -20.22 10.20
C PRO A 26 26.32 -21.26 10.55
N GLU A 27 26.76 -22.50 10.71
CA GLU A 27 26.12 -23.54 11.49
C GLU A 27 26.13 -23.09 12.96
N THR A 28 25.10 -22.39 13.43
CA THR A 28 24.62 -22.51 14.82
C THR A 28 23.27 -21.84 14.97
N GLY A 29 22.28 -22.66 15.34
CA GLY A 29 20.90 -22.27 15.47
C GLY A 29 20.70 -21.12 16.43
N SER A 30 20.23 -20.00 15.89
CA SER A 30 19.24 -19.19 16.59
C SER A 30 17.91 -19.56 15.97
N GLU A 31 17.16 -20.33 16.74
CA GLU A 31 15.77 -20.64 16.48
C GLU A 31 15.04 -19.32 16.22
N ILE A 32 14.72 -19.07 14.96
CA ILE A 32 13.82 -17.98 14.57
C ILE A 32 12.49 -18.38 15.20
N GLN A 33 12.18 -17.81 16.38
CA GLN A 33 10.81 -17.77 16.86
C GLN A 33 10.05 -16.96 15.83
N GLU A 34 9.37 -17.67 14.93
CA GLU A 34 8.35 -17.07 14.08
C GLU A 34 7.43 -16.26 15.00
N PRO A 35 7.22 -14.96 14.73
CA PRO A 35 6.31 -14.19 15.56
C PRO A 35 4.92 -14.85 15.47
N GLU A 36 4.29 -15.09 16.63
CA GLU A 36 3.00 -15.81 16.78
C GLU A 36 1.86 -15.28 15.90
N ILE A 37 2.04 -14.12 15.25
CA ILE A 37 1.13 -13.56 14.25
C ILE A 37 0.96 -14.42 12.98
N TYR A 38 1.80 -15.45 12.76
CA TYR A 38 1.67 -16.37 11.61
C TYR A 38 1.08 -17.75 11.93
N ARG A 39 0.68 -18.04 13.17
CA ARG A 39 0.14 -19.37 13.54
C ARG A 39 -1.32 -19.62 13.13
N ASP A 40 -2.09 -18.58 12.84
CA ASP A 40 -3.55 -18.69 12.72
C ASP A 40 -4.09 -18.79 11.28
N ILE A 41 -3.23 -18.93 10.26
CA ILE A 41 -3.66 -19.04 8.84
C ILE A 41 -3.33 -20.42 8.25
N ARG A 42 -2.81 -21.35 9.06
CA ARG A 42 -2.54 -22.71 8.59
C ARG A 42 -3.01 -23.73 9.62
N GLU A 43 -4.31 -23.97 9.66
CA GLU A 43 -4.81 -25.18 10.30
C GLU A 43 -4.19 -26.42 9.64
N PRO A 44 -3.60 -27.35 10.41
CA PRO A 44 -3.15 -28.62 9.89
C PRO A 44 -4.37 -29.50 9.58
N VAL A 45 -4.57 -29.79 8.30
CA VAL A 45 -5.46 -30.86 7.84
C VAL A 45 -4.95 -32.15 8.48
N LYS A 46 -5.75 -32.76 9.37
CA LYS A 46 -5.42 -34.04 9.99
C LYS A 46 -5.27 -35.10 8.91
N SER A 47 -4.04 -35.58 8.73
CA SER A 47 -3.71 -36.77 7.95
C SER A 47 -3.83 -38.01 8.85
N GLU A 48 -4.90 -38.79 8.65
CA GLU A 48 -4.95 -40.20 9.05
C GLU A 48 -4.80 -41.05 7.77
N THR A 49 -3.57 -41.47 7.48
CA THR A 49 -3.27 -42.71 6.78
C THR A 49 -3.02 -43.76 7.88
N GLU A 50 -3.32 -45.05 7.81
CA GLU A 50 -3.43 -45.97 6.69
C GLU A 50 -3.93 -47.29 7.30
N ASP A 51 -4.94 -47.95 6.72
CA ASP A 51 -4.99 -49.41 6.73
C ASP A 51 -5.81 -49.92 5.53
N GLN A 52 -5.06 -50.14 4.44
CA GLN A 52 -5.19 -51.21 3.45
C GLN A 52 -6.58 -51.76 3.08
N VAL A 53 -7.01 -51.49 1.84
CA VAL A 53 -7.47 -52.55 0.91
C VAL A 53 -7.09 -52.20 -0.53
N GLU A 54 -6.50 -53.18 -1.22
CA GLU A 54 -6.00 -53.16 -2.59
C GLU A 54 -7.10 -53.02 -3.67
N ALA A 55 -6.76 -52.21 -4.70
CA ALA A 55 -7.10 -52.27 -6.13
C ALA A 55 -8.50 -51.81 -6.62
N PRO A 56 -8.64 -51.38 -7.91
CA PRO A 56 -7.64 -51.02 -8.92
C PRO A 56 -7.76 -49.56 -9.40
N ALA A 57 -6.73 -49.08 -10.09
CA ALA A 57 -6.65 -47.76 -10.74
C ALA A 57 -7.96 -47.37 -11.48
N SER A 58 -8.73 -46.49 -10.87
CA SER A 58 -9.70 -45.64 -11.55
C SER A 58 -9.27 -44.21 -11.27
N ASP A 59 -8.63 -43.64 -12.28
CA ASP A 59 -8.71 -42.24 -12.67
C ASP A 59 -9.82 -41.48 -11.94
N MET A 60 -9.47 -40.86 -10.81
CA MET A 60 -10.24 -39.78 -10.22
C MET A 60 -9.43 -38.53 -10.53
N SER A 61 -9.55 -38.09 -11.78
CA SER A 61 -9.63 -36.65 -12.02
C SER A 61 -10.63 -36.11 -11.01
N GLU A 62 -10.13 -35.51 -9.93
CA GLU A 62 -10.91 -34.59 -9.11
C GLU A 62 -11.39 -33.52 -10.08
N ASP A 63 -12.59 -33.75 -10.62
CA ASP A 63 -13.43 -32.74 -11.18
C ASP A 63 -13.49 -31.64 -10.11
N LEU A 64 -12.66 -30.62 -10.28
CA LEU A 64 -12.89 -29.31 -9.71
C LEU A 64 -14.35 -29.02 -10.02
N GLU A 65 -15.23 -29.12 -9.02
CA GLU A 65 -16.63 -28.72 -9.13
C GLU A 65 -16.66 -27.22 -9.41
N VAL A 66 -16.44 -26.85 -10.66
CA VAL A 66 -16.88 -25.60 -11.23
C VAL A 66 -18.39 -25.68 -11.06
N SER A 67 -18.93 -24.88 -10.14
CA SER A 67 -20.33 -24.88 -9.80
C SER A 67 -21.19 -24.92 -11.08
N PRO A 68 -22.07 -25.94 -11.25
CA PRO A 68 -22.82 -26.18 -12.48
C PRO A 68 -23.84 -25.08 -12.82
N GLU A 69 -23.95 -24.04 -11.98
CA GLU A 69 -24.82 -22.89 -12.25
C GLU A 69 -24.28 -21.95 -13.34
N LEU A 70 -23.00 -22.05 -13.74
CA LEU A 70 -22.41 -21.11 -14.71
C LEU A 70 -22.57 -21.53 -16.17
N ASP A 71 -22.82 -22.81 -16.47
CA ASP A 71 -22.85 -23.33 -17.85
C ASP A 71 -24.12 -22.96 -18.63
N ASP A 72 -25.25 -22.75 -17.93
CA ASP A 72 -26.55 -22.42 -18.54
C ASP A 72 -26.80 -20.89 -18.64
N LEU A 73 -25.91 -20.06 -18.06
CA LEU A 73 -26.06 -18.60 -18.02
C LEU A 73 -25.57 -17.96 -19.33
N SER A 74 -26.31 -16.96 -19.79
CA SER A 74 -25.90 -16.13 -20.93
C SER A 74 -24.63 -15.34 -20.58
N VAL A 75 -23.84 -14.99 -21.60
CA VAL A 75 -22.63 -14.15 -21.47
C VAL A 75 -22.92 -12.85 -20.70
N ASP A 76 -24.11 -12.27 -20.87
CA ASP A 76 -24.48 -11.04 -20.15
C ASP A 76 -24.79 -11.29 -18.67
N GLU A 77 -25.33 -12.47 -18.33
CA GLU A 77 -25.59 -12.87 -16.94
C GLU A 77 -24.29 -13.22 -16.21
N LEU A 78 -23.35 -13.89 -16.90
CA LEU A 78 -22.00 -14.15 -16.38
C LEU A 78 -21.24 -12.86 -16.10
N LYS A 79 -21.32 -11.85 -16.97
CA LYS A 79 -20.74 -10.52 -16.72
C LYS A 79 -21.35 -9.84 -15.50
N LYS A 80 -22.68 -9.90 -15.36
CA LYS A 80 -23.36 -9.34 -14.20
C LYS A 80 -22.93 -10.05 -12.91
N HIS A 81 -22.75 -11.36 -12.95
CA HIS A 81 -22.24 -12.13 -11.82
C HIS A 81 -20.78 -11.77 -11.50
N GLN A 82 -19.94 -11.56 -12.52
CA GLN A 82 -18.57 -11.08 -12.36
C GLN A 82 -18.53 -9.72 -11.65
N GLU A 83 -19.34 -8.75 -12.06
CA GLU A 83 -19.41 -7.43 -11.42
C GLU A 83 -19.87 -7.52 -9.96
N GLU A 84 -20.85 -8.37 -9.66
CA GLU A 84 -21.35 -8.63 -8.30
C GLU A 84 -20.24 -9.21 -7.41
N VAL A 85 -19.50 -10.20 -7.92
CA VAL A 85 -18.38 -10.82 -7.22
C VAL A 85 -17.24 -9.83 -7.02
N GLU A 86 -16.84 -9.09 -8.05
CA GLU A 86 -15.80 -8.06 -7.95
C GLU A 86 -16.16 -6.95 -6.96
N ARG A 87 -17.44 -6.54 -6.92
CA ARG A 87 -17.94 -5.60 -5.91
C ARG A 87 -17.76 -6.17 -4.50
N LYS A 88 -18.18 -7.42 -4.26
CA LYS A 88 -18.03 -8.08 -2.96
C LYS A 88 -16.57 -8.28 -2.56
N ILE A 89 -15.71 -8.63 -3.52
CA ILE A 89 -14.26 -8.74 -3.29
C ILE A 89 -13.71 -7.39 -2.82
N ARG A 90 -14.06 -6.30 -3.51
CA ARG A 90 -13.59 -4.96 -3.17
C ARG A 90 -14.06 -4.54 -1.77
N GLU A 91 -15.33 -4.76 -1.47
CA GLU A 91 -15.92 -4.45 -0.16
C GLU A 91 -15.19 -5.20 0.96
N LYS A 92 -14.95 -6.50 0.78
CA LYS A 92 -14.20 -7.31 1.75
C LYS A 92 -12.75 -6.84 1.90
N GLN A 93 -12.07 -6.58 0.79
CA GLN A 93 -10.70 -6.06 0.81
C GLN A 93 -10.60 -4.69 1.49
N GLU A 94 -11.58 -3.81 1.32
CA GLU A 94 -11.62 -2.51 1.98
C GLU A 94 -11.86 -2.66 3.49
N ALA A 95 -12.78 -3.54 3.88
CA ALA A 95 -13.00 -3.86 5.29
C ALA A 95 -11.76 -4.46 5.96
N GLU A 96 -11.07 -5.38 5.28
CA GLU A 96 -9.83 -5.99 5.77
C GLU A 96 -8.71 -4.95 5.89
N LYS A 97 -8.50 -4.12 4.87
CA LYS A 97 -7.51 -3.02 4.93
C LYS A 97 -7.79 -2.08 6.09
N ARG A 98 -9.07 -1.75 6.32
CA ARG A 98 -9.46 -0.89 7.43
C ARG A 98 -9.16 -1.55 8.78
N ALA A 99 -9.49 -2.82 8.94
CA ALA A 99 -9.19 -3.57 10.17
C ALA A 99 -7.68 -3.61 10.45
N VAL A 100 -6.85 -3.84 9.44
CA VAL A 100 -5.38 -3.81 9.57
C VAL A 100 -4.88 -2.42 9.95
N ILE A 101 -5.43 -1.36 9.37
CA ILE A 101 -5.09 0.03 9.74
C ILE A 101 -5.42 0.29 11.21
N ASP A 102 -6.59 -0.14 11.68
CA ASP A 102 -6.99 0.03 13.08
C ASP A 102 -6.02 -0.72 14.02
N GLN A 103 -5.60 -1.94 13.67
CA GLN A 103 -4.58 -2.69 14.42
C GLN A 103 -3.22 -1.97 14.45
N ILE A 104 -2.76 -1.43 13.32
CA ILE A 104 -1.51 -0.66 13.27
C ILE A 104 -1.61 0.55 14.18
N ILE A 105 -2.74 1.26 14.17
CA ILE A 105 -2.97 2.42 15.03
C ILE A 105 -2.90 2.03 16.52
N ASP A 106 -3.48 0.90 16.90
CA ASP A 106 -3.45 0.43 18.29
C ASP A 106 -2.03 0.03 18.74
N VAL A 107 -1.26 -0.62 17.87
CA VAL A 107 0.17 -0.91 18.13
C VAL A 107 0.95 0.38 18.29
N VAL A 108 0.78 1.35 17.38
CA VAL A 108 1.45 2.66 17.42
C VAL A 108 1.14 3.39 18.73
N LYS A 109 -0.12 3.38 19.18
CA LYS A 109 -0.51 3.97 20.47
C LYS A 109 0.08 3.23 21.67
N THR A 110 0.12 1.90 21.63
CA THR A 110 0.60 1.08 22.75
C THR A 110 2.07 1.33 23.06
N TYR A 111 2.87 1.56 22.02
CA TYR A 111 4.31 1.82 22.13
C TYR A 111 4.67 3.31 22.04
N ASP A 112 3.68 4.22 22.04
CA ASP A 112 3.86 5.67 21.88
C ASP A 112 4.74 6.05 20.67
N ILE A 113 4.59 5.30 19.56
CA ILE A 113 5.36 5.52 18.34
C ILE A 113 4.84 6.81 17.68
N SER A 114 5.74 7.75 17.39
CA SER A 114 5.37 8.97 16.69
C SER A 114 5.03 8.70 15.22
N VAL A 115 4.17 9.53 14.63
CA VAL A 115 3.82 9.42 13.20
C VAL A 115 5.06 9.62 12.33
N GLU A 116 5.95 10.52 12.72
CA GLU A 116 7.21 10.78 12.04
C GLU A 116 8.11 9.53 12.03
N GLU A 117 8.29 8.87 13.16
CA GLU A 117 9.11 7.67 13.28
C GLU A 117 8.53 6.49 12.47
N LEU A 118 7.21 6.30 12.50
CA LEU A 118 6.54 5.29 11.67
C LEU A 118 6.75 5.57 10.17
N VAL A 119 6.65 6.83 9.75
CA VAL A 119 6.85 7.23 8.35
C VAL A 119 8.29 7.06 7.90
N ASP A 120 9.25 7.40 8.76
CA ASP A 120 10.66 7.22 8.49
C ASP A 120 11.02 5.74 8.38
N ALA A 121 10.49 4.88 9.27
CA ALA A 121 10.63 3.43 9.20
C ALA A 121 10.03 2.83 7.91
N LEU A 122 8.96 3.43 7.38
CA LEU A 122 8.34 3.05 6.11
C LEU A 122 9.06 3.64 4.88
N GLY A 123 10.27 4.19 5.04
CA GLY A 123 11.08 4.72 3.94
C GLY A 123 10.86 6.21 3.64
N GLY A 124 10.41 6.98 4.62
CA GLY A 124 10.29 8.45 4.53
C GLY A 124 9.21 8.92 3.56
N MET A 125 8.11 8.18 3.47
CA MET A 125 7.04 8.49 2.50
C MET A 125 6.40 9.84 2.82
N LYS A 126 6.50 10.81 1.89
CA LYS A 126 5.88 12.13 2.06
C LYS A 126 4.36 11.99 2.14
N ILE A 127 3.81 12.09 3.35
CA ILE A 127 2.35 12.14 3.57
C ILE A 127 1.80 13.41 2.91
N LYS A 128 1.15 13.25 1.76
CA LYS A 128 0.29 14.30 1.20
C LYS A 128 -0.95 14.39 2.06
N ARG A 129 -0.95 15.30 3.04
CA ARG A 129 -2.17 15.64 3.77
C ARG A 129 -3.20 16.14 2.75
N LYS A 130 -4.40 15.54 2.75
CA LYS A 130 -5.52 16.01 1.95
C LYS A 130 -5.82 17.44 2.40
N GLY A 131 -5.41 18.42 1.60
CA GLY A 131 -5.55 19.82 1.94
C GLY A 131 -7.02 20.15 2.19
N VAL A 132 -7.34 20.69 3.36
CA VAL A 132 -8.67 21.23 3.65
C VAL A 132 -8.97 22.27 2.57
N LYS A 133 -9.97 21.98 1.73
CA LYS A 133 -10.44 22.88 0.68
C LYS A 133 -10.67 24.25 1.34
N ALA A 134 -10.00 25.28 0.84
CA ALA A 134 -10.04 26.58 1.48
C ALA A 134 -11.49 27.09 1.43
N VAL A 135 -12.14 27.09 2.58
CA VAL A 135 -13.50 27.61 2.79
C VAL A 135 -13.54 29.05 2.28
N GLN A 136 -14.55 29.38 1.48
CA GLN A 136 -14.67 30.68 0.81
C GLN A 136 -15.21 31.71 1.80
N LYS A 137 -14.34 32.18 2.70
CA LYS A 137 -14.71 33.04 3.83
C LYS A 137 -15.31 34.38 3.42
N TYR A 138 -14.93 34.94 2.28
CA TYR A 138 -15.37 36.27 1.85
C TYR A 138 -15.93 36.28 0.44
N ARG A 139 -16.96 37.09 0.18
CA ARG A 139 -17.57 37.29 -1.14
C ARG A 139 -17.85 38.77 -1.39
N ASP A 140 -17.53 39.23 -2.60
CA ASP A 140 -17.85 40.57 -3.07
C ASP A 140 -19.35 40.67 -3.44
N PRO A 141 -20.14 41.58 -2.83
CA PRO A 141 -21.54 41.79 -3.17
C PRO A 141 -21.74 42.39 -4.57
N VAL A 142 -20.72 43.03 -5.15
CA VAL A 142 -20.84 43.69 -6.46
C VAL A 142 -20.45 42.76 -7.60
N THR A 143 -19.33 42.06 -7.47
CA THR A 143 -18.79 41.21 -8.54
C THR A 143 -19.02 39.71 -8.33
N GLY A 144 -19.42 39.30 -7.11
CA GLY A 144 -19.55 37.89 -6.75
C GLY A 144 -18.22 37.17 -6.56
N ALA A 145 -17.08 37.86 -6.68
CA ALA A 145 -15.75 37.28 -6.49
C ALA A 145 -15.57 36.77 -5.05
N THR A 146 -14.96 35.60 -4.88
CA THR A 146 -14.73 35.00 -3.55
C THR A 146 -13.26 34.98 -3.17
N TRP A 147 -13.00 35.04 -1.87
CA TRP A 147 -11.66 34.99 -1.30
C TRP A 147 -11.66 34.17 -0.01
N SER A 148 -10.75 33.20 0.09
CA SER A 148 -10.68 32.29 1.23
C SER A 148 -9.98 32.89 2.46
N GLY A 149 -9.57 34.16 2.40
CA GLY A 149 -8.77 34.81 3.44
C GLY A 149 -7.31 34.35 3.50
N ARG A 150 -6.88 33.47 2.58
CA ARG A 150 -5.47 33.05 2.41
C ARG A 150 -4.90 33.71 1.15
N GLY A 151 -3.67 34.24 1.24
CA GLY A 151 -2.96 34.85 0.11
C GLY A 151 -3.18 36.36 -0.02
N LYS A 152 -2.87 36.92 -1.21
CA LYS A 152 -2.95 38.37 -1.48
C LYS A 152 -4.39 38.84 -1.42
N GLU A 153 -4.63 39.89 -0.63
CA GLU A 153 -5.96 40.49 -0.47
C GLU A 153 -6.45 41.11 -1.79
N PRO A 154 -7.65 40.73 -2.27
CA PRO A 154 -8.25 41.30 -3.48
C PRO A 154 -8.57 42.79 -3.34
N ALA A 155 -8.57 43.51 -4.45
CA ALA A 155 -8.81 44.96 -4.45
C ALA A 155 -10.19 45.38 -3.90
N TRP A 156 -11.20 44.50 -3.95
CA TRP A 156 -12.57 44.81 -3.53
C TRP A 156 -12.78 44.83 -2.02
N ILE A 157 -11.98 44.06 -1.26
CA ILE A 157 -11.96 44.04 0.22
C ILE A 157 -10.78 44.86 0.79
N ARG A 158 -9.73 45.10 -0.01
CA ARG A 158 -8.58 45.91 0.39
C ARG A 158 -9.02 47.30 0.85
N ASN A 159 -8.70 47.64 2.10
CA ASN A 159 -9.08 48.89 2.80
C ASN A 159 -10.56 49.04 3.17
N LYS A 160 -11.33 47.95 3.25
CA LYS A 160 -12.70 47.94 3.79
C LYS A 160 -12.81 47.04 5.01
N ASP A 161 -13.91 47.14 5.75
CA ASP A 161 -14.16 46.21 6.86
C ASP A 161 -14.48 44.82 6.31
N ARG A 162 -13.75 43.82 6.78
CA ARG A 162 -13.81 42.45 6.25
C ARG A 162 -15.10 41.74 6.65
N LYS A 163 -15.73 42.20 7.74
CA LYS A 163 -16.99 41.64 8.26
C LYS A 163 -18.14 41.83 7.29
N ASP A 164 -18.13 42.91 6.52
CA ASP A 164 -19.18 43.24 5.53
C ASP A 164 -19.20 42.27 4.34
N PHE A 165 -18.12 41.50 4.15
CA PHE A 165 -17.96 40.56 3.04
C PHE A 165 -17.92 39.11 3.51
N LEU A 166 -18.10 38.83 4.81
CA LEU A 166 -18.00 37.50 5.37
C LEU A 166 -19.20 36.65 4.90
N VAL A 167 -18.92 35.52 4.27
CA VAL A 167 -19.93 34.52 3.99
C VAL A 167 -20.02 33.63 5.22
N ASP A 168 -21.17 33.65 5.89
CA ASP A 168 -21.48 32.67 6.91
C ASP A 168 -21.74 31.34 6.18
N ASP A 169 -20.80 30.40 6.30
CA ASP A 169 -20.92 29.03 5.76
C ASP A 169 -21.92 28.17 6.59
N THR A 170 -22.96 28.79 7.16
CA THR A 170 -24.08 28.14 7.84
C THR A 170 -25.27 28.05 6.89
N GLU A 171 -25.15 27.25 5.83
CA GLU A 171 -26.32 26.71 5.11
C GLU A 171 -26.00 25.24 4.76
N GLU A 172 -26.81 24.35 5.35
CA GLU A 172 -26.86 22.86 5.32
C GLU A 172 -25.94 22.04 6.25
#